data_AF-A0AB39UQA2-F1
#
_entry.id   AF-A0AB39UQA2-F1
#
_cell.length_a   1.000
_cell.length_b   1.000
_cell.length_c   1.000
_cell.angle_alpha   90.00
_cell.angle_beta   90.00
_cell.angle_gamma   90.00
#
_symmetry.space_group_name_H-M   'P 1'
#
loop_
_entity.id
_entity.type
_entity.pdbx_description
1 polymer ?
#
loop_
_entity_poly.entity_id
_entity_poly.type
_entity_poly.pdbx_seq_one_letter_code
_entity_poly.pdbx_strand_id
1 'polypeptide(L)' 'MVKRLFWIGVGIAVGVVAVSKAQSYVKANTPKTAREFILGPDQTNVAARTLNGLFQEFQQARIQRESELNARYAERFRA' A
#
# COMPACT_ATOMS: atom_id res chain seq x y z
N MET A 1 -12.83 17.49 -10.18
CA MET A 1 -12.04 16.46 -9.45
C MET A 1 -12.43 15.02 -9.80
N VAL A 2 -13.72 14.72 -9.99
CA VAL A 2 -14.25 13.35 -10.23
C VAL A 2 -13.57 12.62 -11.39
N LYS A 3 -13.35 13.26 -12.55
CA LYS A 3 -12.66 12.64 -13.69
C LYS A 3 -11.25 12.13 -13.34
N ARG A 4 -10.49 12.87 -12.52
CA ARG A 4 -9.14 12.46 -12.08
C ARG A 4 -9.21 11.27 -11.13
N LEU A 5 -10.11 11.31 -10.15
CA LEU A 5 -10.35 10.21 -9.22
C LEU A 5 -10.82 8.94 -9.96
N PHE A 6 -11.66 9.08 -10.98
CA PHE A 6 -12.09 7.98 -11.83
C PHE A 6 -10.90 7.29 -12.51
N TRP A 7 -10.02 8.05 -13.18
CA TRP A 7 -8.84 7.48 -13.84
C TRP A 7 -7.83 6.86 -12.86
N ILE A 8 -7.68 7.44 -11.67
CA ILE A 8 -6.86 6.83 -10.60
C ILE A 8 -7.46 5.49 -10.17
N GLY A 9 -8.78 5.43 -9.95
CA GLY A 9 -9.48 4.20 -9.59
C GLY A 9 -9.36 3.11 -10.66
N VAL A 10 -9.51 3.47 -11.94
CA VAL A 10 -9.30 2.54 -13.07
C VAL A 10 -7.89 1.99 -13.08
N GLY A 11 -6.88 2.85 -12.89
CA GLY A 11 -5.47 2.42 -12.82
C GLY A 11 -5.20 1.42 -11.69
N ILE A 12 -5.76 1.67 -10.51
CA ILE A 12 -5.66 0.76 -9.36
C ILE A 12 -6.32 -0.58 -9.67
N ALA A 13 -7.54 -0.58 -10.22
CA ALA A 13 -8.27 -1.81 -10.53
C ALA A 13 -7.50 -2.68 -11.55
N VAL A 14 -6.97 -2.08 -12.62
CA VAL A 14 -6.15 -2.77 -13.62
C VAL A 14 -4.87 -3.32 -12.98
N GLY A 15 -4.20 -2.54 -12.13
CA GLY A 15 -3.00 -2.96 -11.41
C GLY A 15 -3.25 -4.19 -10.53
N VAL A 16 -4.34 -4.20 -9.75
CA VAL A 16 -4.71 -5.34 -8.91
C VAL A 16 -4.93 -6.59 -9.75
N VAL A 17 -5.71 -6.50 -10.83
CA VAL A 17 -5.98 -7.66 -11.71
C VAL A 17 -4.70 -8.21 -12.33
N ALA A 18 -3.80 -7.35 -12.80
CA ALA A 18 -2.52 -7.75 -13.38
C ALA A 18 -1.64 -8.48 -12.36
N VAL A 19 -1.50 -7.93 -11.13
CA VAL A 19 -0.72 -8.54 -10.05
C VAL A 19 -1.32 -9.88 -9.63
N SER A 20 -2.65 -9.98 -9.47
CA SER A 20 -3.30 -11.24 -9.11
C SER A 20 -3.08 -12.34 -10.15
N LYS A 21 -3.14 -11.99 -11.46
CA LYS A 21 -2.83 -12.93 -12.53
C LYS A 21 -1.36 -13.35 -12.51
N ALA A 22 -0.43 -12.41 -12.37
CA ALA A 22 1.00 -12.71 -12.27
C ALA A 22 1.30 -13.63 -11.07
N GLN A 23 0.72 -13.34 -9.90
CA GLN A 23 0.83 -14.18 -8.72
C GLN A 23 0.25 -15.58 -8.95
N SER A 24 -0.91 -15.71 -9.61
CA SER A 24 -1.48 -17.04 -9.93
C SER A 24 -0.59 -17.84 -10.89
N TYR A 25 0.04 -17.17 -11.85
CA TYR A 25 0.93 -17.80 -12.83
C TYR A 25 2.21 -18.32 -12.16
N VAL A 26 2.83 -17.48 -11.32
CA VAL A 26 3.96 -17.87 -10.47
C VAL A 26 3.53 -18.97 -9.49
N LYS A 27 2.30 -18.94 -8.99
CA LYS A 27 1.76 -19.97 -8.09
C LYS A 27 1.70 -21.34 -8.76
N ALA A 28 1.27 -21.37 -10.02
CA ALA A 28 1.11 -22.57 -10.82
C ALA A 28 2.43 -23.16 -11.33
N ASN A 29 3.42 -22.31 -11.64
CA ASN A 29 4.65 -22.73 -12.32
C ASN A 29 5.90 -22.80 -11.41
N THR A 30 5.80 -22.43 -10.12
CA THR A 30 6.94 -22.49 -9.19
C THR A 30 6.71 -23.56 -8.10
N PRO A 31 7.66 -24.49 -7.87
CA PRO A 31 7.60 -25.45 -6.76
C PRO A 31 7.54 -24.72 -5.41
N LYS A 32 6.77 -25.26 -4.45
CA LYS A 32 6.54 -24.64 -3.11
C LYS A 32 7.84 -24.25 -2.39
N THR A 33 8.90 -25.04 -2.56
CA THR A 33 10.23 -24.87 -1.95
C THR A 33 10.97 -23.59 -2.36
N ALA A 34 10.86 -23.13 -3.61
CA ALA A 34 11.49 -21.88 -4.04
C ALA A 34 10.70 -20.64 -3.59
N ARG A 35 9.40 -20.80 -3.33
CA ARG A 35 8.51 -19.74 -2.86
C ARG A 35 8.71 -19.45 -1.36
N GLU A 36 8.95 -20.49 -0.56
CA GLU A 36 9.27 -20.38 0.88
C GLU A 36 10.63 -19.74 1.13
N PHE A 37 11.60 -19.93 0.24
CA PHE A 37 12.92 -19.31 0.35
C PHE A 37 12.89 -17.76 0.24
N ILE A 38 12.00 -17.20 -0.60
CA ILE A 38 11.93 -15.75 -0.86
C ILE A 38 10.93 -15.05 0.08
N LEU A 39 9.81 -15.69 0.41
CA LEU A 39 8.69 -15.06 1.14
C LEU A 39 8.59 -15.47 2.61
N GLY A 40 9.43 -16.39 3.07
CA GLY A 40 9.38 -16.94 4.42
C GLY A 40 8.27 -17.98 4.62
N PRO A 41 8.19 -18.58 5.82
CA PRO A 41 7.32 -19.73 6.11
C PRO A 41 5.81 -19.38 6.13
N ASP A 42 5.43 -18.14 6.44
CA ASP A 42 4.03 -17.71 6.53
C ASP A 42 3.56 -16.98 5.27
N GLN A 43 3.13 -17.76 4.28
CA GLN A 43 2.66 -17.26 2.97
C GLN A 43 1.16 -16.95 2.89
N THR A 44 0.38 -17.28 3.92
CA THR A 44 -1.08 -17.17 3.89
C THR A 44 -1.58 -15.72 3.87
N ASN A 45 -0.82 -14.79 4.46
CA ASN A 45 -1.30 -13.43 4.72
C ASN A 45 -0.34 -12.32 4.26
N VAL A 46 0.51 -12.58 3.26
CA VAL A 46 1.49 -11.59 2.75
C VAL A 46 0.79 -10.29 2.31
N ALA A 47 -0.32 -10.41 1.58
CA ALA A 47 -1.11 -9.25 1.15
C ALA A 47 -1.65 -8.44 2.34
N ALA A 48 -2.19 -9.10 3.36
CA ALA A 48 -2.68 -8.43 4.57
C ALA A 48 -1.54 -7.75 5.34
N ARG A 49 -0.36 -8.37 5.40
CA ARG A 49 0.83 -7.78 6.03
C ARG A 49 1.32 -6.55 5.29
N THR A 50 1.39 -6.60 3.96
CA THR A 50 1.76 -5.46 3.13
C THR A 50 0.73 -4.32 3.27
N LEU A 51 -0.56 -4.63 3.23
CA LEU A 51 -1.61 -3.62 3.43
C LEU A 51 -1.55 -2.98 4.81
N ASN A 52 -1.31 -3.77 5.86
CA ASN A 52 -1.11 -3.26 7.21
C ASN A 52 0.14 -2.37 7.31
N GLY A 53 1.26 -2.76 6.68
CA GLY A 53 2.48 -1.94 6.63
C GLY A 53 2.25 -0.60 5.94
N LEU A 54 1.65 -0.61 4.75
CA LEU A 54 1.29 0.60 4.01
C LEU A 54 0.33 1.51 4.80
N PHE A 55 -0.63 0.91 5.51
CA PHE A 55 -1.56 1.67 6.35
C PHE A 55 -0.84 2.31 7.54
N GLN A 56 0.07 1.60 8.20
CA GLN A 56 0.86 2.14 9.31
C GLN A 56 1.75 3.30 8.84
N GLU A 57 2.44 3.14 7.71
CA GLU A 57 3.27 4.19 7.10
C GLU A 57 2.43 5.43 6.74
N PHE A 58 1.26 5.23 6.13
CA PHE A 58 0.33 6.32 5.81
C PHE A 58 -0.12 7.07 7.06
N GLN A 59 -0.49 6.35 8.12
CA GLN A 59 -0.94 6.96 9.37
C GLN A 59 0.18 7.76 10.05
N GLN A 60 1.42 7.27 10.03
CA GLN A 60 2.58 8.02 10.53
C GLN A 60 2.79 9.31 9.73
N ALA A 61 2.80 9.22 8.39
CA ALA A 61 2.95 10.39 7.53
C ALA A 61 1.82 11.42 7.74
N ARG A 62 0.58 10.96 7.94
CA ARG A 62 -0.57 11.82 8.24
C ARG A 62 -0.35 12.60 9.55
N ILE A 63 0.02 11.91 10.64
CA ILE A 63 0.22 12.54 11.95
C ILE A 63 1.35 13.58 11.87
N GLN A 64 2.45 13.27 11.18
CA GLN A 64 3.54 14.20 10.97
C GLN A 64 3.10 15.44 10.19
N ARG A 65 2.26 15.28 9.16
CA ARG A 65 1.69 16.42 8.42
C ARG A 65 0.72 17.24 9.27
N GLU A 66 -0.09 16.61 10.11
CA GLU A 66 -0.98 17.33 11.04
C GLU A 66 -0.19 18.15 12.06
N SER A 67 0.91 17.62 12.62
CA SER A 67 1.75 18.37 13.56
C SER A 67 2.46 19.56 12.89
N GLU A 68 2.99 19.36 11.68
CA GLU A 68 3.58 20.44 10.86
C GLU A 68 2.56 21.56 10.57
N LEU A 69 1.33 21.20 10.20
CA LEU A 69 0.28 22.17 9.90
C LEU A 69 -0.14 22.93 11.17
N ASN A 70 -0.34 22.23 12.29
CA ASN A 70 -0.70 22.86 13.55
C ASN A 70 0.38 23.85 14.04
N ALA A 71 1.65 23.51 13.89
CA ALA A 71 2.76 24.43 14.21
C ALA A 71 2.70 25.69 13.34
N ARG A 72 2.54 25.54 12.02
CA ARG A 72 2.42 26.68 11.09
C ARG A 72 1.23 27.58 11.38
N TYR A 73 0.07 27.01 11.71
CA TYR A 73 -1.10 27.81 12.09
C TYR A 73 -0.90 28.51 13.43
N ALA A 74 -0.34 27.82 14.44
CA ALA A 74 -0.06 28.42 15.73
C ALA A 74 0.95 29.58 15.63
N GLU A 75 1.96 29.48 14.76
CA GLU A 75 2.88 30.58 14.44
C GLU A 75 2.17 31.74 13.75
N ARG A 76 1.33 31.45 12.75
CA ARG A 76 0.58 32.47 12.00
C ARG A 76 -0.41 33.26 12.86
N PHE A 77 -1.02 32.62 13.87
CA PHE A 77 -1.96 33.27 14.79
C PHE A 77 -1.30 33.82 16.07
N ARG A 78 0.01 33.63 16.24
CA ARG A 78 0.79 34.25 17.33
C ARG A 78 1.38 35.62 16.97
N ALA A 79 1.38 36.00 15.69
CA ALA A 79 1.78 37.32 15.19
C ALA A 79 0.58 38.27 15.13
#